data_AF-A0A1W9WMY0-F1
#
_entry.id   AF-A0A1W9WMY0-F1
#
_cell.length_a   1.000
_cell.length_b   1.000
_cell.length_c   1.000
_cell.angle_alpha   90.00
_cell.angle_beta   90.00
_cell.angle_gamma   90.00
#
_symmetry.space_group_name_H-M   'P 1'
#
loop_
_entity.id
_entity.type
_entity.pdbx_description
1 polymer ?
#
loop_
_entity_poly.entity_id
_entity_poly.type
_entity_poly.pdbx_seq_one_letter_code
_entity_poly.pdbx_strand_id
1 'polypeptide(L)'
;MMERPARTFRKDISDPESFVITLELVPGEQSRGRSVDTVMAIAESALTDGRVSAVSITDNPGGHPSLSPDVLGRDIIRKGMDVIVHFTCRDQNRVGLESRALQLGHMGIRNILALTGDFSGEGFAGKGAPVFDLDSVSLLVMLKMMGEGTLALDDRENFFVGCAVSPFKQTEEEEKKGIGRRLSVRRDWRLSSKAWDTKEPISGVSTINSTPWR
;
A
#
# COMPACT_ATOMS: atom_id res chain seq x y z
N MET A 1 -26.33 3.54 22.72
CA MET A 1 -25.38 2.89 21.79
C MET A 1 -24.00 3.42 22.14
N MET A 2 -23.07 2.55 22.54
CA MET A 2 -21.70 2.98 22.83
C MET A 2 -21.01 3.30 21.49
N GLU A 3 -20.51 4.53 21.32
CA GLU A 3 -19.61 4.86 20.22
C GLU A 3 -18.42 3.90 20.26
N ARG A 4 -18.24 3.11 19.19
CA ARG A 4 -17.01 2.34 19.03
C ARG A 4 -15.87 3.34 18.82
N PRO A 5 -14.74 3.24 19.53
CA PRO A 5 -13.58 4.07 19.25
C PRO A 5 -13.16 3.88 17.79
N ALA A 6 -12.69 4.96 17.15
CA ALA A 6 -12.22 4.92 15.77
C ALA A 6 -11.17 3.80 15.61
N ARG A 7 -11.50 2.79 14.81
CA ARG A 7 -10.56 1.72 14.44
C ARG A 7 -9.49 2.32 13.54
N THR A 8 -8.26 1.90 13.74
CA THR A 8 -7.17 2.19 12.81
C THR A 8 -6.54 0.89 12.38
N PHE A 9 -6.17 0.79 11.11
CA PHE A 9 -5.53 -0.38 10.55
C PHE A 9 -4.32 -0.83 11.37
N ARG A 10 -3.48 0.13 11.78
CA ARG A 10 -2.30 -0.13 12.59
C ARG A 10 -2.63 -0.74 13.96
N LYS A 11 -3.75 -0.35 14.60
CA LYS A 11 -4.18 -0.95 15.86
C LYS A 11 -4.70 -2.37 15.63
N ASP A 12 -5.61 -2.52 14.66
CA ASP A 12 -6.25 -3.79 14.35
C ASP A 12 -5.20 -4.87 13.99
N ILE A 13 -4.18 -4.53 13.20
CA ILE A 13 -3.13 -5.49 12.80
C ILE A 13 -2.09 -5.77 13.90
N SER A 14 -2.01 -4.92 14.92
CA SER A 14 -1.10 -5.14 16.05
C SER A 14 -1.76 -5.97 17.16
N ASP A 15 -3.08 -6.16 17.09
CA ASP A 15 -3.84 -6.95 18.06
C ASP A 15 -3.92 -8.42 17.59
N PRO A 16 -3.30 -9.37 18.32
CA PRO A 16 -3.31 -10.78 17.92
C PRO A 16 -4.70 -11.42 17.97
N GLU A 17 -5.67 -10.83 18.68
CA GLU A 17 -7.05 -11.31 18.73
C GLU A 17 -7.93 -10.75 17.60
N SER A 18 -7.40 -9.79 16.84
CA SER A 18 -8.11 -9.15 15.75
C SER A 18 -7.84 -9.85 14.41
N PHE A 19 -8.91 -10.16 13.69
CA PHE A 19 -8.82 -10.58 12.30
C PHE A 19 -8.99 -9.37 11.38
N VAL A 20 -7.93 -9.00 10.66
CA VAL A 20 -7.90 -7.78 9.83
C VAL A 20 -8.36 -8.07 8.40
N ILE A 21 -9.35 -7.31 7.95
CA ILE A 21 -9.83 -7.36 6.57
C ILE A 21 -9.49 -6.04 5.89
N THR A 22 -8.87 -6.11 4.71
CA THR A 22 -8.64 -4.96 3.84
C THR A 22 -9.26 -5.18 2.46
N LEU A 23 -9.61 -4.08 1.80
CA LEU A 23 -10.17 -4.12 0.44
C LEU A 23 -9.26 -3.36 -0.53
N GLU A 24 -8.85 -4.02 -1.61
CA GLU A 24 -8.02 -3.41 -2.66
C GLU A 24 -8.89 -2.64 -3.67
N LEU A 25 -8.61 -1.36 -3.81
CA LEU A 25 -9.20 -0.46 -4.79
C LEU A 25 -8.24 -0.27 -5.96
N VAL A 26 -8.77 -0.39 -7.17
CA VAL A 26 -8.00 -0.24 -8.41
C VAL A 26 -8.52 0.99 -9.15
N PRO A 27 -7.78 2.12 -9.15
CA PRO A 27 -8.18 3.30 -9.88
C PRO A 27 -8.02 3.12 -11.39
N GLY A 28 -8.87 3.82 -12.16
CA GLY A 28 -8.77 3.89 -13.61
C GLY A 28 -7.99 5.11 -14.10
N GLU A 29 -7.89 5.25 -15.43
CA GLU A 29 -7.21 6.37 -16.11
C GLU A 29 -7.96 7.72 -15.98
N GLN A 30 -9.25 7.69 -15.64
CA GLN A 30 -10.05 8.91 -15.57
C GLN A 30 -9.82 9.67 -14.26
N SER A 31 -9.65 10.99 -14.36
CA SER A 31 -9.51 11.88 -13.20
C SER A 31 -10.83 12.23 -12.50
N ARG A 32 -11.97 11.87 -13.10
CA ARG A 32 -13.33 12.18 -12.61
C ARG A 32 -14.39 11.30 -13.28
N GLY A 33 -15.61 11.35 -12.75
CA GLY A 33 -16.77 10.64 -13.25
C GLY A 33 -16.85 9.20 -12.76
N ARG A 34 -17.65 8.37 -13.45
CA ARG A 34 -18.10 7.06 -12.95
C ARG A 34 -17.00 6.18 -12.37
N SER A 35 -15.81 6.10 -12.97
CA SER A 35 -14.71 5.29 -12.44
C SER A 35 -14.28 5.75 -11.04
N VAL A 36 -14.09 7.07 -10.86
CA VAL A 36 -13.74 7.66 -9.56
C VAL A 36 -14.89 7.53 -8.58
N ASP A 37 -16.13 7.81 -9.04
CA ASP A 37 -17.32 7.72 -8.20
C ASP A 37 -17.52 6.30 -7.65
N THR A 38 -17.27 5.27 -8.47
CA THR A 38 -17.33 3.86 -8.05
C THR A 38 -16.29 3.55 -6.98
N VAL A 39 -15.02 3.95 -7.16
CA VAL A 39 -13.97 3.73 -6.16
C VAL A 39 -14.32 4.39 -4.83
N MET A 40 -14.80 5.63 -4.85
CA MET A 40 -15.21 6.37 -3.65
C MET A 40 -16.43 5.73 -2.97
N ALA A 41 -17.43 5.28 -3.74
CA ALA A 41 -18.61 4.60 -3.21
C ALA A 41 -18.26 3.25 -2.55
N ILE A 42 -17.32 2.50 -3.13
CA ILE A 42 -16.82 1.25 -2.52
C ILE A 42 -16.12 1.54 -1.19
N ALA A 43 -15.28 2.57 -1.12
CA ALA A 43 -14.61 2.96 0.12
C ALA A 43 -15.61 3.38 1.21
N GLU A 44 -16.64 4.14 0.85
CA GLU A 44 -17.72 4.56 1.76
C GLU A 44 -18.58 3.37 2.24
N SER A 45 -18.83 2.40 1.36
CA SER A 45 -19.52 1.16 1.72
C SER A 45 -18.68 0.32 2.70
N ALA A 46 -17.37 0.22 2.46
CA ALA A 46 -16.45 -0.49 3.34
C ALA A 46 -16.36 0.14 4.74
N LEU A 47 -16.35 1.49 4.80
CA LEU A 47 -16.40 2.23 6.05
C LEU A 47 -17.72 1.97 6.82
N THR A 48 -18.86 2.02 6.12
CA THR A 48 -20.19 1.80 6.71
C THR A 48 -20.37 0.36 7.21
N ASP A 49 -19.82 -0.62 6.50
CA ASP A 49 -19.84 -2.03 6.90
C ASP A 49 -19.10 -2.25 8.23
N GLY A 50 -18.00 -1.54 8.45
CA GLY A 50 -17.27 -1.53 9.72
C GLY A 50 -16.47 -2.80 10.03
N ARG A 51 -16.48 -3.81 9.15
CA ARG A 51 -15.57 -4.98 9.23
C ARG A 51 -14.26 -4.77 8.48
N VAL A 52 -14.22 -3.85 7.52
CA VAL A 52 -13.01 -3.53 6.75
C VAL A 52 -12.17 -2.51 7.52
N SER A 53 -10.95 -2.88 7.90
CA SER A 53 -10.05 -2.04 8.70
C SER A 53 -9.38 -0.93 7.88
N ALA A 54 -9.17 -1.16 6.59
CA ALA A 54 -8.64 -0.17 5.65
C ALA A 54 -8.92 -0.57 4.20
N VAL A 55 -8.85 0.42 3.31
CA VAL A 55 -8.74 0.18 1.87
C VAL A 55 -7.28 0.33 1.42
N SER A 56 -6.80 -0.55 0.55
CA SER A 56 -5.55 -0.32 -0.17
C SER A 56 -5.85 0.26 -1.56
N ILE A 57 -4.96 1.07 -2.10
CA ILE A 57 -5.14 1.68 -3.42
C ILE A 57 -3.91 1.40 -4.28
N THR A 58 -4.12 0.77 -5.43
CA THR A 58 -3.03 0.42 -6.34
C THR A 58 -2.44 1.63 -7.04
N ASP A 59 -1.15 1.54 -7.36
CA ASP A 59 -0.36 2.56 -8.03
C ASP A 59 -0.01 2.08 -9.43
N ASN A 60 -0.55 2.75 -10.46
CA ASN A 60 -0.38 2.41 -11.87
C ASN A 60 -0.51 0.89 -12.12
N PRO A 61 -1.70 0.29 -11.89
CA PRO A 61 -1.90 -1.16 -11.95
C PRO A 61 -1.50 -1.74 -13.31
N GLY A 62 -0.67 -2.77 -13.30
CA GLY A 62 -0.12 -3.37 -14.52
C GLY A 62 0.82 -2.44 -15.31
N GLY A 63 1.24 -1.32 -14.73
CA GLY A 63 2.13 -0.33 -15.35
C GLY A 63 1.44 0.67 -16.26
N HIS A 64 0.12 0.70 -16.26
CA HIS A 64 -0.65 1.69 -17.02
C HIS A 64 -0.91 2.91 -16.13
N PRO A 65 -0.92 4.12 -16.69
CA PRO A 65 -1.27 5.31 -15.94
C PRO A 65 -2.66 5.17 -15.30
N SER A 66 -2.78 5.50 -14.02
CA SER A 66 -4.08 5.63 -13.36
C SER A 66 -4.15 6.91 -12.55
N LEU A 67 -5.33 7.28 -12.07
CA LEU A 67 -5.44 8.33 -11.07
C LEU A 67 -4.60 7.96 -9.85
N SER A 68 -3.78 8.90 -9.40
CA SER A 68 -2.84 8.68 -8.30
C SER A 68 -3.55 8.16 -7.03
N PRO A 69 -3.04 7.08 -6.42
CA PRO A 69 -3.58 6.59 -5.15
C PRO A 69 -3.44 7.61 -4.03
N ASP A 70 -2.52 8.57 -4.14
CA ASP A 70 -2.25 9.59 -3.13
C ASP A 70 -3.44 10.55 -3.00
N VAL A 71 -3.99 10.99 -4.12
CA VAL A 71 -5.15 11.89 -4.17
C VAL A 71 -6.42 11.19 -3.68
N LEU A 72 -6.65 9.95 -4.14
CA LEU A 72 -7.78 9.14 -3.69
C LEU A 72 -7.67 8.82 -2.20
N GLY A 73 -6.46 8.50 -1.73
CA GLY A 73 -6.19 8.22 -0.33
C GLY A 73 -6.49 9.41 0.57
N ARG A 74 -6.09 10.62 0.17
CA ARG A 74 -6.44 11.86 0.88
C ARG A 74 -7.95 12.03 0.99
N ASP A 75 -8.67 11.82 -0.10
CA ASP A 75 -10.12 12.03 -0.14
C ASP A 75 -10.88 10.97 0.68
N ILE A 76 -10.38 9.74 0.72
CA ILE A 76 -10.92 8.64 1.54
C ILE A 76 -10.63 8.84 3.04
N ILE A 77 -9.41 9.25 3.41
CA ILE A 77 -9.07 9.56 4.81
C ILE A 77 -9.95 10.69 5.36
N ARG A 78 -10.28 11.71 4.55
CA ARG A 78 -11.20 12.78 4.95
C ARG A 78 -12.61 12.29 5.29
N LYS A 79 -13.01 11.13 4.78
CA LYS A 79 -14.27 10.45 5.13
C LYS A 79 -14.16 9.57 6.39
N GLY A 80 -12.95 9.39 6.94
CA GLY A 80 -12.71 8.62 8.16
C GLY A 80 -12.28 7.17 7.94
N MET A 81 -11.99 6.76 6.70
CA MET A 81 -11.49 5.41 6.40
C MET A 81 -9.97 5.40 6.31
N ASP A 82 -9.32 4.44 6.97
CA ASP A 82 -7.88 4.25 6.86
C ASP A 82 -7.50 3.77 5.47
N VAL A 83 -6.37 4.28 4.96
CA VAL A 83 -5.87 4.00 3.61
C VAL A 83 -4.47 3.43 3.68
N ILE A 84 -4.20 2.43 2.84
CA ILE A 84 -2.88 1.88 2.52
C ILE A 84 -2.53 2.25 1.08
N VAL A 85 -1.53 3.11 0.88
CA VAL A 85 -1.06 3.46 -0.47
C VAL A 85 -0.05 2.41 -0.95
N HIS A 86 -0.30 1.82 -2.13
CA HIS A 86 0.74 1.08 -2.84
C HIS A 86 1.77 2.08 -3.33
N PHE A 87 3.03 1.88 -2.97
CA PHE A 87 4.11 2.80 -3.28
C PHE A 87 5.15 2.05 -4.09
N THR A 88 5.19 2.33 -5.39
CA THR A 88 6.01 1.58 -6.34
C THR A 88 7.29 2.32 -6.73
N CYS A 89 8.40 1.59 -6.91
CA CYS A 89 9.68 2.15 -7.37
C CYS A 89 9.78 2.32 -8.89
N ARG A 90 8.85 1.73 -9.65
CA ARG A 90 8.89 1.59 -11.12
C ARG A 90 9.18 2.90 -11.85
N ASP A 91 8.46 3.95 -11.49
CA ASP A 91 8.33 5.17 -12.30
C ASP A 91 9.14 6.36 -11.73
N GLN A 92 9.85 6.20 -10.61
CA GLN A 92 10.50 7.31 -9.89
C GLN A 92 11.90 6.94 -9.39
N ASN A 93 12.79 7.93 -9.38
CA ASN A 93 14.11 7.81 -8.74
C ASN A 93 14.01 8.11 -7.23
N ARG A 94 15.08 7.91 -6.46
CA ARG A 94 15.09 8.11 -5.00
C ARG A 94 14.61 9.50 -4.56
N VAL A 95 14.89 10.56 -5.32
CA VAL A 95 14.44 11.92 -5.01
C VAL A 95 12.93 12.04 -5.19
N GLY A 96 12.39 11.48 -6.28
CA GLY A 96 10.95 11.42 -6.52
C GLY A 96 10.22 10.59 -5.47
N LEU A 97 10.79 9.45 -5.07
CA LEU A 97 10.25 8.58 -4.03
C LEU A 97 10.26 9.27 -2.65
N GLU A 98 11.35 9.93 -2.28
CA GLU A 98 11.43 10.70 -1.02
C GLU A 98 10.42 11.87 -1.01
N SER A 99 10.34 12.63 -2.10
CA SER A 99 9.39 13.73 -2.23
C SER A 99 7.93 13.26 -2.14
N ARG A 100 7.59 12.14 -2.79
CA ARG A 100 6.25 11.53 -2.70
C ARG A 100 5.96 11.00 -1.29
N ALA A 101 6.94 10.46 -0.59
CA ALA A 101 6.76 10.05 0.81
C ALA A 101 6.41 11.26 1.70
N LEU A 102 7.14 12.38 1.60
CA LEU A 102 6.81 13.62 2.30
C LEU A 102 5.41 14.13 1.94
N GLN A 103 5.01 14.04 0.66
CA GLN A 103 3.67 14.38 0.22
C GLN A 103 2.60 13.53 0.92
N LEU A 104 2.76 12.21 0.98
CA LEU A 104 1.85 11.33 1.71
C LEU A 104 1.77 11.71 3.19
N GLY A 105 2.91 12.01 3.79
CA GLY A 105 2.98 12.42 5.18
C GLY A 105 2.21 13.71 5.46
N HIS A 106 2.37 14.71 4.58
CA HIS A 106 1.59 15.96 4.62
C HIS A 106 0.09 15.73 4.47
N MET A 107 -0.32 14.76 3.65
CA MET A 107 -1.73 14.38 3.47
C MET A 107 -2.31 13.56 4.65
N GLY A 108 -1.49 13.21 5.64
CA GLY A 108 -1.88 12.36 6.76
C GLY A 108 -1.91 10.87 6.44
N ILE A 109 -1.43 10.46 5.27
CA ILE A 109 -1.35 9.05 4.86
C ILE A 109 -0.09 8.44 5.49
N ARG A 110 -0.30 7.46 6.38
CA ARG A 110 0.79 6.81 7.12
C ARG A 110 1.01 5.35 6.72
N ASN A 111 -0.01 4.65 6.24
CA ASN A 111 0.13 3.25 5.88
C ASN A 111 0.59 3.11 4.43
N ILE A 112 1.76 2.51 4.24
CA ILE A 112 2.41 2.40 2.92
C ILE A 112 2.72 0.93 2.65
N LEU A 113 2.41 0.45 1.46
CA LEU A 113 2.88 -0.86 0.97
C LEU A 113 4.01 -0.63 -0.04
N ALA A 114 5.25 -0.92 0.37
CA ALA A 114 6.44 -0.75 -0.45
C ALA A 114 6.56 -1.87 -1.51
N LEU A 115 6.63 -1.49 -2.78
CA LEU A 115 6.62 -2.39 -3.93
C LEU A 115 7.71 -2.01 -4.94
N THR A 116 8.31 -3.01 -5.58
CA THR A 116 9.16 -2.73 -6.75
C THR A 116 8.31 -2.23 -7.92
N GLY A 117 7.10 -2.77 -8.09
CA GLY A 117 6.23 -2.54 -9.24
C GLY A 117 6.50 -3.54 -10.37
N ASP A 118 5.53 -3.71 -11.26
CA ASP A 118 5.69 -4.50 -12.49
C ASP A 118 6.48 -3.68 -13.55
N PHE A 119 6.74 -4.26 -14.71
CA PHE A 119 7.29 -3.48 -15.83
C PHE A 119 6.28 -2.45 -16.36
N SER A 120 6.77 -1.31 -16.86
CA SER A 120 5.91 -0.24 -17.39
C SER A 120 5.05 -0.75 -18.55
N GLY A 121 3.75 -0.47 -18.46
CA GLY A 121 2.76 -0.76 -19.48
C GLY A 121 2.75 0.32 -20.56
N GLU A 122 1.70 0.32 -21.38
CA GLU A 122 1.48 1.39 -22.35
C GLU A 122 1.06 2.69 -21.64
N GLY A 123 1.57 3.82 -22.11
CA GLY A 123 1.25 5.15 -21.63
C GLY A 123 1.17 6.16 -22.77
N PHE A 124 1.48 7.44 -22.49
CA PHE A 124 1.47 8.48 -23.52
C PHE A 124 2.45 8.16 -24.65
N ALA A 125 1.92 7.92 -25.85
CA ALA A 125 2.68 7.64 -27.06
C ALA A 125 3.64 6.42 -26.97
N GLY A 126 3.38 5.48 -26.06
CA GLY A 126 4.14 4.23 -25.92
C GLY A 126 4.53 3.92 -24.48
N LYS A 127 5.50 3.02 -24.31
CA LYS A 127 5.98 2.56 -23.00
C LYS A 127 6.91 3.58 -22.35
N GLY A 128 6.66 3.89 -21.08
CA GLY A 128 7.54 4.72 -20.27
C GLY A 128 8.90 4.06 -20.04
N ALA A 129 9.93 4.88 -19.83
CA ALA A 129 11.25 4.39 -19.44
C ALA A 129 11.18 3.81 -18.02
N PRO A 130 11.66 2.58 -17.79
CA PRO A 130 11.71 2.02 -16.45
C PRO A 130 12.79 2.74 -15.63
N VAL A 131 12.45 3.25 -14.44
CA VAL A 131 13.41 3.97 -13.58
C VAL A 131 14.12 3.01 -12.62
N PHE A 132 13.35 2.32 -11.76
CA PHE A 132 13.85 1.32 -10.80
C PHE A 132 15.17 1.69 -10.08
N ASP A 133 15.35 2.96 -9.70
CA ASP A 133 16.55 3.41 -8.97
C ASP A 133 16.66 2.70 -7.60
N LEU A 134 15.51 2.37 -7.00
CA LEU A 134 15.38 1.54 -5.81
C LEU A 134 14.54 0.31 -6.11
N ASP A 135 14.70 -0.75 -5.31
CA ASP A 135 13.74 -1.85 -5.22
C ASP A 135 12.87 -1.73 -3.95
N SER A 136 11.90 -2.63 -3.78
CA SER A 136 11.03 -2.67 -2.60
C SER A 136 11.78 -2.78 -1.26
N VAL A 137 12.97 -3.39 -1.22
CA VAL A 137 13.76 -3.53 0.00
C VAL A 137 14.44 -2.21 0.33
N SER A 138 15.09 -1.58 -0.64
CA SER A 138 15.71 -0.27 -0.45
C SER A 138 14.68 0.81 -0.15
N LEU A 139 13.50 0.76 -0.79
CA LEU A 139 12.38 1.67 -0.48
C LEU A 139 11.90 1.50 0.97
N LEU A 140 11.75 0.25 1.44
CA LEU A 140 11.38 -0.04 2.82
C LEU A 140 12.37 0.56 3.83
N VAL A 141 13.69 0.45 3.55
CA VAL A 141 14.73 1.06 4.38
C VAL A 141 14.63 2.57 4.37
N MET A 142 14.49 3.19 3.19
CA MET A 142 14.37 4.65 3.05
C MET A 142 13.18 5.19 3.87
N LEU A 143 11.99 4.63 3.70
CA LEU A 143 10.77 5.08 4.39
C LEU A 143 10.89 4.96 5.92
N LYS A 144 11.62 3.97 6.43
CA LYS A 144 11.88 3.84 7.87
C LYS A 144 12.89 4.83 8.40
N MET A 145 13.98 5.06 7.67
CA MET A 145 14.95 6.08 8.04
C MET A 145 14.30 7.46 8.10
N MET A 146 13.37 7.76 7.18
CA MET A 146 12.52 8.95 7.26
C MET A 146 11.70 8.98 8.55
N GLY A 147 11.05 7.87 8.92
CA GLY A 147 10.20 7.84 10.11
C GLY A 147 10.92 7.79 11.45
N GLU A 148 12.18 7.39 11.47
CA GLU A 148 13.04 7.45 12.66
C GLU A 148 13.68 8.82 12.86
N GLY A 149 13.56 9.74 11.88
CA GLY A 149 14.23 11.04 11.89
C GLY A 149 15.72 10.96 11.56
N THR A 150 16.17 9.84 10.99
CA THR A 150 17.60 9.55 10.74
C THR A 150 18.16 10.35 9.56
N LEU A 151 17.30 10.94 8.72
CA LEU A 151 17.69 11.76 7.56
C LEU A 151 17.86 13.26 7.89
N ALA A 152 18.09 13.62 9.16
CA ALA A 152 18.24 15.01 9.61
C ALA A 152 17.02 15.92 9.29
N LEU A 153 15.84 15.31 9.17
CA LEU A 153 14.56 15.99 9.18
C LEU A 153 14.12 16.06 10.64
N ASP A 154 14.03 17.26 11.22
CA ASP A 154 13.59 17.46 12.61
C ASP A 154 12.16 16.94 12.85
N ASP A 155 11.37 16.79 11.79
CA ASP A 155 10.04 16.17 11.83
C ASP A 155 10.09 14.68 11.46
N ARG A 156 9.72 13.83 12.42
CA ARG A 156 9.61 12.38 12.23
C ARG A 156 8.30 12.03 11.53
N GLU A 157 8.40 11.45 10.34
CA GLU A 157 7.22 10.94 9.64
C GLU A 157 6.82 9.55 10.19
N ASN A 158 5.72 9.43 10.94
CA ASN A 158 5.31 8.15 11.54
C ASN A 158 4.69 7.16 10.53
N PHE A 159 5.44 6.79 9.48
CA PHE A 159 5.02 5.80 8.49
C PHE A 159 4.89 4.40 9.10
N PHE A 160 3.87 3.69 8.66
CA PHE A 160 3.61 2.30 8.98
C PHE A 160 3.71 1.47 7.70
N VAL A 161 4.95 1.03 7.43
CA VAL A 161 5.33 0.46 6.14
C VAL A 161 5.17 -1.06 6.17
N GLY A 162 4.59 -1.61 5.10
CA GLY A 162 4.51 -3.04 4.85
C GLY A 162 5.19 -3.41 3.55
N CYS A 163 5.35 -4.71 3.33
CA CYS A 163 5.87 -5.25 2.09
C CYS A 163 4.99 -6.38 1.56
N ALA A 164 5.00 -6.58 0.23
CA ALA A 164 4.34 -7.74 -0.36
C ALA A 164 5.17 -9.02 -0.12
N VAL A 165 4.51 -10.15 0.05
CA VAL A 165 5.12 -11.50 0.03
C VAL A 165 4.35 -12.38 -0.96
N SER A 166 5.04 -13.30 -1.61
CA SER A 166 4.41 -14.26 -2.52
C SER A 166 4.56 -15.66 -1.95
N PRO A 167 3.46 -16.39 -1.71
CA PRO A 167 3.50 -17.77 -1.25
C PRO A 167 3.86 -18.76 -2.38
N PHE A 168 4.03 -18.26 -3.62
CA PHE A 168 4.31 -19.07 -4.81
C PHE A 168 5.77 -19.03 -5.25
N LYS A 169 6.68 -18.53 -4.40
CA LYS A 169 8.10 -18.67 -4.69
C LYS A 169 8.47 -20.15 -4.70
N GLN A 170 9.19 -20.57 -5.74
CA GLN A 170 9.42 -21.99 -6.03
C GLN A 170 10.30 -22.68 -5.00
N THR A 171 11.07 -21.93 -4.21
CA THR A 171 11.91 -22.47 -3.14
C THR A 171 11.77 -21.66 -1.85
N GLU A 172 11.79 -22.36 -0.71
CA GLU A 172 11.87 -21.73 0.62
C GLU A 172 13.09 -20.80 0.74
N GLU A 173 14.16 -21.04 -0.02
CA GLU A 173 15.39 -20.25 0.05
C GLU A 173 15.25 -18.89 -0.63
N GLU A 174 14.56 -18.81 -1.77
CA GLU A 174 14.23 -17.54 -2.45
C GLU A 174 13.20 -16.72 -1.66
N GLU A 175 12.31 -17.42 -0.97
CA GLU A 175 11.41 -16.82 0.00
C GLU A 175 12.19 -16.30 1.20
N LYS A 176 13.00 -17.12 1.88
CA LYS A 176 13.83 -16.75 3.05
C LYS A 176 14.87 -15.68 2.73
N LYS A 177 15.47 -15.62 1.54
CA LYS A 177 16.41 -14.54 1.15
C LYS A 177 15.69 -13.22 0.92
N GLY A 178 14.56 -13.23 0.20
CA GLY A 178 13.78 -12.03 -0.06
C GLY A 178 13.09 -11.51 1.20
N ILE A 179 12.46 -12.41 1.96
CA ILE A 179 11.82 -12.12 3.24
C ILE A 179 12.89 -11.77 4.28
N GLY A 180 14.01 -12.48 4.37
CA GLY A 180 15.08 -12.19 5.33
C GLY A 180 15.70 -10.81 5.16
N ARG A 181 15.88 -10.34 3.93
CA ARG A 181 16.30 -8.96 3.65
C ARG A 181 15.23 -7.92 3.99
N ARG A 182 13.94 -8.27 3.90
CA ARG A 182 12.82 -7.42 4.34
C ARG A 182 12.63 -7.45 5.86
N LEU A 183 13.01 -8.55 6.51
CA LEU A 183 12.83 -8.81 7.95
C LEU A 183 13.95 -8.32 8.84
N SER A 184 15.13 -8.01 8.31
CA SER A 184 16.18 -7.35 9.09
C SER A 184 15.76 -5.96 9.60
N VAL A 185 14.58 -5.49 9.19
CA VAL A 185 14.07 -4.17 9.44
C VAL A 185 12.88 -4.26 10.41
N ARG A 186 12.97 -3.67 11.61
CA ARG A 186 11.93 -3.80 12.67
C ARG A 186 10.65 -3.01 12.33
N ARG A 187 9.47 -3.47 12.78
CA ARG A 187 8.11 -2.85 12.63
C ARG A 187 7.38 -2.99 11.28
N ASP A 188 7.54 -4.11 10.57
CA ASP A 188 6.84 -4.36 9.31
C ASP A 188 5.59 -5.22 9.44
N TRP A 189 4.66 -5.03 8.51
CA TRP A 189 3.56 -5.96 8.22
C TRP A 189 3.66 -6.49 6.78
N ARG A 190 2.91 -7.56 6.47
CA ARG A 190 3.03 -8.28 5.19
C ARG A 190 1.68 -8.39 4.51
N LEU A 191 1.64 -8.09 3.21
CA LEU A 191 0.49 -8.43 2.35
C LEU A 191 0.87 -9.63 1.48
N SER A 192 0.11 -10.73 1.58
CA SER A 192 0.29 -11.85 0.66
C SER A 192 -0.35 -11.51 -0.70
N SER A 193 0.37 -11.74 -1.80
CA SER A 193 -0.21 -11.65 -3.14
C SER A 193 -1.24 -12.78 -3.34
N LYS A 194 -2.37 -12.44 -3.99
CA LYS A 194 -3.58 -13.24 -4.24
C LYS A 194 -3.35 -14.76 -4.38
N ALA A 195 -4.10 -15.55 -3.61
CA ALA A 195 -4.46 -16.92 -4.00
C ALA A 195 -5.69 -16.83 -4.92
N TRP A 196 -5.58 -17.30 -6.16
CA TRP A 196 -6.69 -17.34 -7.11
C TRP A 196 -7.44 -18.67 -7.01
N ASP A 197 -8.76 -18.62 -6.88
CA ASP A 197 -9.67 -19.62 -7.45
C ASP A 197 -10.62 -18.89 -8.43
N THR A 198 -11.05 -19.60 -9.46
CA THR A 198 -11.19 -19.13 -10.86
C THR A 198 -12.44 -18.31 -11.24
N LYS A 199 -12.29 -17.50 -12.32
CA LYS A 199 -13.28 -16.92 -13.26
C LYS A 199 -14.22 -15.79 -12.79
N GLU A 200 -13.70 -14.56 -12.73
CA GLU A 200 -14.28 -13.29 -13.25
C GLU A 200 -13.61 -12.07 -12.57
N PRO A 201 -13.51 -10.89 -13.22
CA PRO A 201 -12.83 -9.73 -12.65
C PRO A 201 -13.81 -8.97 -11.72
N ILE A 202 -13.82 -9.36 -10.45
CA ILE A 202 -14.48 -8.61 -9.39
C ILE A 202 -13.41 -8.26 -8.35
N SER A 203 -13.47 -7.03 -7.82
CA SER A 203 -12.59 -6.47 -6.78
C SER A 203 -12.10 -7.54 -5.80
N GLY A 204 -10.78 -7.73 -5.73
CA GLY A 204 -10.18 -8.80 -4.94
C GLY A 204 -10.14 -8.46 -3.45
N VAL A 205 -10.63 -9.38 -2.62
CA VAL A 205 -10.35 -9.37 -1.18
C VAL A 205 -8.94 -9.89 -0.97
N SER A 206 -8.09 -9.12 -0.30
CA SER A 206 -6.75 -9.53 0.07
C SER A 206 -6.68 -9.69 1.59
N THR A 207 -6.24 -10.87 2.04
CA THR A 207 -6.08 -11.18 3.46
C THR A 207 -4.67 -10.79 3.90
N ILE A 208 -4.58 -9.88 4.88
CA ILE A 208 -3.32 -9.55 5.55
C ILE A 208 -3.18 -10.46 6.76
N ASN A 209 -2.10 -11.25 6.80
CA ASN A 209 -1.78 -12.07 7.95
C ASN A 209 -0.59 -11.44 8.68
N SER A 210 -0.85 -10.79 9.80
CA SER A 210 0.21 -10.35 10.72
C SER A 210 0.58 -11.52 11.59
N THR A 211 1.57 -12.32 11.17
CA THR A 211 2.23 -13.23 12.09
C THR A 211 3.36 -12.46 12.78
N PRO A 212 3.28 -12.14 14.09
CA PRO A 212 4.45 -11.73 14.83
C PRO A 212 5.37 -12.95 14.93
N TRP A 213 6.55 -12.86 14.34
CA TRP A 213 7.59 -13.86 14.58
C TRP A 213 8.22 -13.55 15.94
N ARG A 214 8.11 -14.49 16.88
CA ARG A 214 8.88 -14.48 18.14
C ARG A 214 10.36 -14.69 17.86
#